data_AF-A0A1L8MK11-F1
#
_entry.id   AF-A0A1L8MK11-F1
#
_cell.length_a   1.000
_cell.length_b   1.000
_cell.length_c   1.000
_cell.angle_alpha   90.00
_cell.angle_beta   90.00
_cell.angle_gamma   90.00
#
_symmetry.space_group_name_H-M   'P 1'
#
loop_
_entity.id
_entity.type
_entity.pdbx_description
1 polymer ?
#
loop_
_entity_poly.entity_id
_entity_poly.type
_entity_poly.pdbx_seq_one_letter_code
_entity_poly.pdbx_strand_id
1 'polypeptide(L)'
;MDDIFKKLSDWIREQIESVTNDIVRLKTEELNATLWTREEVCNKMNLSPTTFDNYYRYDPTFPKELPAKRWKKAEVLAWLNGNY
;
A
#
# COMPACT_ATOMS: atom_id res chain seq x y z
N MET A 1 -28.62 17.60 30.10
CA MET A 1 -27.75 16.42 30.32
C MET A 1 -27.42 15.78 28.98
N ASP A 2 -28.42 15.56 28.12
CA ASP A 2 -28.25 15.07 26.74
C ASP A 2 -27.28 15.88 25.87
N ASP A 3 -27.29 17.21 25.97
CA ASP A 3 -26.39 18.08 25.18
C ASP A 3 -24.90 17.91 25.57
N ILE A 4 -24.62 17.61 26.84
CA ILE A 4 -23.25 17.38 27.32
C ILE A 4 -22.75 16.01 26.83
N PHE A 5 -23.60 14.97 26.91
CA PHE A 5 -23.25 13.64 26.42
C PHE A 5 -23.09 13.61 24.89
N LYS A 6 -23.90 14.39 24.16
CA LYS A 6 -23.76 14.54 22.71
C LYS A 6 -22.43 15.22 22.35
N LYS A 7 -22.10 16.35 22.98
CA LYS A 7 -20.83 17.05 22.76
C LYS A 7 -19.61 16.17 23.09
N LEU A 8 -19.69 15.37 24.15
CA LEU A 8 -18.63 14.43 24.50
C LEU A 8 -18.50 13.33 23.43
N SER A 9 -19.62 12.77 22.96
CA SER A 9 -19.62 11.76 21.89
C SER A 9 -19.06 12.30 20.58
N ASP A 10 -19.42 13.53 20.21
CA ASP A 10 -18.93 14.18 18.99
C ASP A 10 -17.43 14.43 19.08
N TRP A 11 -16.95 14.94 20.23
CA TRP A 11 -15.51 15.12 20.48
C TRP A 11 -14.73 13.81 20.39
N ILE A 12 -15.23 12.72 21.01
CA ILE A 12 -14.57 11.40 20.92
C ILE A 12 -14.49 10.93 19.46
N ARG A 13 -15.56 11.12 18.69
CA ARG A 13 -15.59 10.74 17.27
C ARG A 13 -14.55 11.52 16.47
N GLU A 14 -14.46 12.83 16.66
CA GLU A 14 -13.46 13.66 16.00
C GLU A 14 -12.03 13.21 16.34
N GLN A 15 -11.75 12.84 17.59
CA GLN A 15 -10.44 12.31 17.97
C GLN A 15 -10.13 10.98 17.26
N ILE A 16 -11.10 10.06 17.20
CA ILE A 16 -10.93 8.76 16.53
C ILE A 16 -10.71 8.96 15.03
N GLU A 17 -11.50 9.81 14.39
CA GLU A 17 -11.37 10.11 12.96
C GLU A 17 -10.01 10.75 12.65
N SER A 18 -9.56 11.71 13.47
CA SER A 18 -8.25 12.33 13.32
C SER A 18 -7.11 11.32 13.39
N VAL A 19 -7.09 10.48 14.43
CA VAL A 19 -6.05 9.47 14.62
C VAL A 19 -6.07 8.44 13.49
N THR A 20 -7.26 8.02 13.05
CA THR A 20 -7.41 7.06 11.95
C THR A 20 -6.85 7.64 10.65
N ASN A 21 -7.18 8.90 10.34
CA ASN A 21 -6.67 9.58 9.16
C ASN A 21 -5.14 9.73 9.18
N ASP A 22 -4.56 10.03 10.35
CA ASP A 22 -3.11 10.11 10.49
C ASP A 22 -2.43 8.76 10.27
N ILE A 23 -2.98 7.67 10.80
CA ILE A 23 -2.47 6.30 10.58
C ILE A 23 -2.52 5.94 9.09
N VAL A 24 -3.64 6.22 8.43
CA VAL A 24 -3.80 5.96 6.99
C VAL A 24 -2.80 6.78 6.17
N ARG A 25 -2.60 8.06 6.51
CA ARG A 25 -1.62 8.93 5.85
C ARG A 25 -0.21 8.35 5.98
N LEU A 26 0.23 8.05 7.21
CA LEU A 26 1.56 7.49 7.47
C LEU A 26 1.77 6.18 6.71
N LYS A 27 0.74 5.31 6.66
CA LYS A 27 0.85 4.06 5.92
C LYS A 27 0.94 4.28 4.41
N THR A 28 0.21 5.24 3.89
CA THR A 28 0.24 5.62 2.47
C THR A 28 1.61 6.19 2.10
N GLU A 29 2.18 7.05 2.94
CA GLU A 29 3.52 7.61 2.76
C GLU A 29 4.60 6.51 2.78
N GLU A 30 4.52 5.57 3.73
CA GLU A 30 5.41 4.40 3.79
C GLU A 30 5.32 3.56 2.51
N LEU A 31 4.10 3.25 2.05
CA LEU A 31 3.86 2.47 0.83
C LEU A 31 4.45 3.15 -0.41
N ASN A 32 4.33 4.48 -0.50
CA ASN A 32 4.84 5.27 -1.60
C ASN A 32 6.37 5.41 -1.58
N ALA A 33 6.98 5.45 -0.39
CA ALA A 33 8.43 5.53 -0.23
C ALA A 33 9.13 4.17 -0.37
N THR A 34 8.42 3.06 -0.15
CA THR A 34 9.01 1.72 -0.13
C THR A 34 9.22 1.16 -1.53
N LEU A 35 10.46 0.78 -1.81
CA LEU A 35 10.84 0.04 -3.01
C LEU A 35 11.08 -1.43 -2.66
N TRP A 36 10.39 -2.33 -3.35
CA TRP A 36 10.61 -3.76 -3.25
C TRP A 36 11.66 -4.24 -4.23
N THR A 37 12.50 -5.13 -3.74
CA THR A 37 13.42 -5.96 -4.53
C THR A 37 12.65 -7.03 -5.29
N ARG A 38 13.32 -7.65 -6.27
CA ARG A 38 12.79 -8.81 -7.00
C ARG A 38 12.31 -9.91 -6.04
N GLU A 39 13.08 -10.23 -5.01
CA GLU A 39 12.72 -11.27 -4.04
C GLU A 39 11.45 -10.91 -3.26
N GLU A 40 11.32 -9.66 -2.81
CA GLU A 40 10.12 -9.21 -2.09
C GLU A 40 8.87 -9.25 -2.96
N VAL A 41 8.98 -8.86 -4.24
CA VAL A 41 7.88 -8.97 -5.21
C VAL A 41 7.50 -10.44 -5.41
N CYS A 42 8.49 -11.31 -5.65
CA CYS A 42 8.26 -12.75 -5.85
C CYS A 42 7.60 -13.40 -4.62
N ASN A 43 8.10 -13.08 -3.43
CA ASN A 43 7.55 -13.55 -2.16
C ASN A 43 6.10 -13.08 -1.99
N LYS A 44 5.81 -11.82 -2.35
CA LYS A 44 4.46 -11.27 -2.24
C LYS A 44 3.48 -11.94 -3.20
N MET A 45 3.94 -12.26 -4.42
CA MET A 45 3.14 -12.97 -5.42
C MET A 45 3.08 -14.49 -5.19
N ASN A 46 3.85 -15.00 -4.21
CA ASN A 46 4.02 -16.43 -3.97
C ASN A 46 4.52 -17.19 -5.21
N LEU A 47 5.53 -16.62 -5.90
CA LEU A 47 6.11 -17.14 -7.13
C LEU A 47 7.62 -17.32 -6.98
N SER A 48 8.19 -18.22 -7.80
CA SER A 48 9.64 -18.29 -7.93
C SER A 48 10.19 -17.07 -8.70
N PRO A 49 11.42 -16.62 -8.43
CA PRO A 49 12.03 -15.54 -9.20
C PRO A 49 12.12 -15.83 -10.70
N THR A 50 12.31 -17.09 -11.09
CA THR A 50 12.33 -17.51 -12.50
C THR A 50 10.96 -17.34 -13.16
N THR A 51 9.89 -17.74 -12.47
CA THR A 51 8.52 -17.55 -12.95
C THR A 51 8.20 -16.06 -13.07
N PHE A 52 8.60 -15.26 -12.09
CA PHE A 52 8.40 -13.81 -12.13
C PHE A 52 9.07 -13.17 -13.35
N ASP A 53 10.34 -13.49 -13.60
CA ASP A 53 11.12 -12.92 -14.71
C ASP A 53 10.56 -13.32 -16.08
N ASN A 54 10.06 -14.55 -16.21
CA ASN A 54 9.57 -15.05 -17.50
C ASN A 54 8.19 -14.52 -17.88
N TYR A 55 7.32 -14.24 -16.90
CA TYR A 55 5.90 -13.97 -17.17
C TYR A 55 5.41 -12.59 -16.73
N TYR A 56 6.06 -11.93 -15.77
CA TYR A 56 5.52 -10.72 -15.16
C TYR A 56 6.46 -9.52 -15.24
N ARG A 57 7.77 -9.73 -15.04
CA ARG A 57 8.76 -8.65 -14.97
C ARG A 57 8.75 -7.71 -16.18
N TYR A 58 8.53 -8.27 -17.36
CA TYR A 58 8.54 -7.54 -18.64
C TYR A 58 7.13 -7.38 -19.23
N ASP A 59 6.09 -7.78 -18.49
CA ASP A 59 4.72 -7.60 -18.94
C ASP A 59 4.36 -6.10 -18.98
N PRO A 60 3.75 -5.60 -20.07
CA PRO A 60 3.42 -4.18 -20.20
C PRO A 60 2.43 -3.66 -19.15
N THR A 61 1.62 -4.54 -18.56
CA THR A 61 0.64 -4.19 -17.52
C THR A 61 1.27 -4.19 -16.13
N PHE A 62 2.40 -4.86 -15.94
CA PHE A 62 3.06 -4.94 -14.64
C PHE A 62 3.79 -3.63 -14.30
N PRO A 63 3.87 -3.24 -13.01
CA PRO A 63 4.63 -2.07 -12.58
C PRO A 63 6.04 -1.99 -13.15
N LYS A 64 6.42 -0.77 -13.56
CA LYS A 64 7.71 -0.53 -14.21
C LYS A 64 8.87 -0.81 -13.25
N GLU A 65 9.85 -1.54 -13.73
CA GLU A 65 11.12 -1.73 -13.03
C GLU A 65 11.91 -0.41 -12.96
N LEU A 66 12.28 -0.02 -11.74
CA LEU A 66 13.14 1.10 -11.41
C LEU A 66 14.63 0.66 -11.36
N PRO A 67 15.57 1.62 -11.37
CA PRO A 67 17.00 1.32 -11.21
C PRO A 67 17.29 0.39 -10.02
N ALA A 68 18.36 -0.38 -10.13
CA ALA A 68 18.72 -1.43 -9.17
C ALA A 68 17.71 -2.59 -9.05
N LYS A 69 16.90 -2.83 -10.09
CA LYS A 69 15.92 -3.93 -10.18
C LYS A 69 14.92 -3.90 -9.02
N ARG A 70 14.26 -2.74 -8.87
CA ARG A 70 13.28 -2.50 -7.80
C ARG A 70 11.94 -2.04 -8.35
N TRP A 71 10.88 -2.19 -7.57
CA TRP A 71 9.52 -1.78 -7.91
C TRP A 71 8.91 -0.98 -6.77
N LYS A 72 8.03 -0.02 -7.09
CA LYS A 72 7.27 0.65 -6.03
C LYS A 72 6.29 -0.33 -5.42
N LYS A 73 6.36 -0.50 -4.10
CA LYS A 73 5.45 -1.37 -3.34
C LYS A 73 3.98 -1.03 -3.62
N ALA A 74 3.66 0.26 -3.63
CA ALA A 74 2.30 0.75 -3.91
C ALA A 74 1.77 0.30 -5.28
N GLU A 75 2.59 0.41 -6.33
CA GLU A 75 2.18 0.04 -7.71
C GLU A 75 1.98 -1.47 -7.83
N VAL A 76 2.87 -2.28 -7.27
CA VAL A 76 2.72 -3.76 -7.25
C VAL A 76 1.46 -4.18 -6.52
N LEU A 77 1.14 -3.56 -5.38
CA LEU A 77 -0.09 -3.85 -4.65
C LEU A 77 -1.34 -3.39 -5.40
N ALA A 78 -1.31 -2.22 -6.05
CA ALA A 78 -2.41 -1.73 -6.87
C ALA A 78 -2.69 -2.68 -8.04
N TRP A 79 -1.64 -3.15 -8.71
CA TRP A 79 -1.72 -4.14 -9.79
C TRP A 79 -2.37 -5.44 -9.31
N LEU A 80 -1.91 -5.99 -8.17
CA LEU A 80 -2.47 -7.21 -7.59
C LEU A 80 -3.94 -7.07 -7.19
N ASN A 81 -4.38 -5.88 -6.81
CA ASN A 81 -5.75 -5.60 -6.43
C ASN A 81 -6.68 -5.29 -7.63
N GLY A 82 -6.15 -5.28 -8.86
CA GLY A 82 -6.91 -4.93 -10.07
C GLY A 82 -7.25 -3.44 -10.18
N ASN A 83 -6.57 -2.58 -9.42
CA ASN A 83 -6.75 -1.13 -9.42
C ASN A 83 -5.69 -0.46 -10.30
N TYR A 84 -5.72 -0.74 -11.61
CA TYR A 84 -4.76 -0.23 -12.59
C TYR A 84 -5.41 0.66 -13.65
#